data_AF-A0A3G5T820-F1
#
_entry.id   AF-A0A3G5T820-F1
#
_cell.length_a   1.000
_cell.length_b   1.000
_cell.length_c   1.000
_cell.angle_alpha   90.00
_cell.angle_beta   90.00
_cell.angle_gamma   90.00
#
_symmetry.space_group_name_H-M   'P 1'
#
loop_
_entity.id
_entity.type
_entity.pdbx_description
1 polymer ?
#
loop_
_entity_poly.entity_id
_entity_poly.type
_entity_poly.pdbx_seq_one_letter_code
_entity_poly.pdbx_strand_id
1 'polypeptide(L)'
;MAVILTGTVYFLMDRQINSLEEDLESTRAELAEAEESADDPLGGLADLFGDLGESGDLGDLGDLGDLLGSDELGGSDLSGLDPILLECLSPDLGSGLGGEGSIPDADIETQVEAVRDILEDERGLVSDGDLDIEFVSQDEVQQRVVELTEEELDEQLAEADARLLAALGAVEPGADLVDMQLDLLDAGVGGFYSPETRELVIGSEEIDGMGAYITSHEMVHALADAQFGLPDTTDVAEARGSDAAYAALNAIEGDATLYGQMFISDHLPMDELLALDAESAHTAETMEAFPHVLQRDLEFPYIEGMAFSCDLYLDGGWEAVNETYSELPTTSAQILFPDRYRAGEGAVEVSTPQGPSGWEELHNDTFGAADLLFLLEAPGDDPEAALDDPKERVRAWAGGESTVWDGNGETAVSVVLAEHEEGPDLCQTIVDYYGAAFPDTTAADDAGDTVFEGDDHVGIVSCADGEVALGIAPDVDTAREVLP
;
A
#
# COMPACT_ATOMS: atom_id res chain seq x y z
N MET A 1 9.23 -8.42 -0.38
CA MET A 1 7.97 -8.64 0.35
C MET A 1 7.02 -7.47 0.11
N ALA A 2 6.73 -7.16 -1.15
CA ALA A 2 5.45 -6.52 -1.40
C ALA A 2 4.43 -7.61 -1.09
N VAL A 3 3.72 -7.48 0.02
CA VAL A 3 2.71 -8.48 0.40
C VAL A 3 1.67 -8.48 -0.71
N ILE A 4 0.88 -9.55 -0.84
CA ILE A 4 -0.28 -9.60 -1.75
C ILE A 4 -1.17 -8.34 -1.62
N LEU A 5 -1.13 -7.61 -0.49
CA LEU A 5 -1.81 -6.32 -0.27
C LEU A 5 -1.46 -5.28 -1.34
N THR A 6 -0.17 -5.15 -1.65
CA THR A 6 0.32 -4.37 -2.79
C THR A 6 -0.39 -4.83 -4.06
N GLY A 7 -0.34 -6.13 -4.38
CA GLY A 7 -1.00 -6.68 -5.57
C GLY A 7 -2.50 -6.39 -5.60
N THR A 8 -3.18 -6.46 -4.48
CA THR A 8 -4.63 -6.36 -4.41
C THR A 8 -5.17 -4.95 -4.60
N VAL A 9 -4.60 -3.93 -3.92
CA VAL A 9 -4.95 -2.53 -4.20
C VAL A 9 -4.55 -2.18 -5.64
N TYR A 10 -3.44 -2.76 -6.11
CA TYR A 10 -2.92 -2.56 -7.44
C TYR A 10 -3.75 -3.20 -8.57
N PHE A 11 -4.35 -4.38 -8.37
CA PHE A 11 -5.13 -5.08 -9.40
C PHE A 11 -6.43 -4.35 -9.77
N LEU A 12 -7.00 -3.57 -8.83
CA LEU A 12 -8.07 -2.61 -9.16
C LEU A 12 -7.63 -1.68 -10.31
N MET A 13 -6.35 -1.35 -10.35
CA MET A 13 -5.69 -0.50 -11.34
C MET A 13 -5.05 -1.26 -12.52
N ASP A 14 -5.18 -2.58 -12.67
CA ASP A 14 -4.34 -3.31 -13.64
C ASP A 14 -5.00 -4.48 -14.36
N ARG A 15 -5.66 -4.19 -15.50
CA ARG A 15 -5.82 -5.22 -16.53
C ARG A 15 -5.72 -4.71 -17.97
N GLN A 16 -4.84 -5.36 -18.73
CA GLN A 16 -5.02 -5.56 -20.16
C GLN A 16 -5.30 -7.03 -20.49
N ILE A 17 -6.44 -7.28 -21.12
CA ILE A 17 -6.78 -8.61 -21.62
C ILE A 17 -5.93 -8.99 -22.84
N ASN A 18 -5.14 -10.06 -22.73
CA ASN A 18 -4.82 -10.94 -23.86
C ASN A 18 -5.33 -12.40 -23.67
N SER A 19 -5.93 -12.75 -22.52
CA SER A 19 -6.45 -14.09 -22.19
C SER A 19 -7.97 -14.22 -22.41
N LEU A 20 -8.75 -13.31 -21.81
CA LEU A 20 -10.22 -13.33 -21.84
C LEU A 20 -10.84 -13.18 -23.24
N GLU A 21 -10.12 -12.78 -24.30
CA GLU A 21 -10.68 -12.88 -25.67
C GLU A 21 -10.93 -14.33 -26.11
N GLU A 22 -10.05 -15.29 -25.75
CA GLU A 22 -10.26 -16.71 -26.05
C GLU A 22 -11.36 -17.31 -25.16
N ASP A 23 -11.38 -16.98 -23.86
CA ASP A 23 -12.40 -17.49 -22.93
C ASP A 23 -13.78 -16.87 -23.14
N LEU A 24 -13.88 -15.60 -23.53
CA LEU A 24 -15.16 -14.95 -23.80
C LEU A 24 -15.75 -15.38 -25.16
N GLU A 25 -14.93 -15.79 -26.13
CA GLU A 25 -15.44 -16.48 -27.33
C GLU A 25 -15.89 -17.92 -27.00
N SER A 26 -15.21 -18.61 -26.08
CA SER A 26 -15.60 -19.93 -25.55
C SER A 26 -16.94 -19.86 -24.80
N THR A 27 -17.05 -19.00 -23.78
CA THR A 27 -18.25 -18.83 -22.96
C THR A 27 -19.44 -18.33 -23.78
N ARG A 28 -19.24 -17.47 -24.79
CA ARG A 28 -20.31 -17.10 -25.73
C ARG A 28 -20.80 -18.28 -26.57
N ALA A 29 -19.94 -19.23 -26.93
CA ALA A 29 -20.35 -20.44 -27.62
C ALA A 29 -21.16 -21.37 -26.70
N GLU A 30 -20.76 -21.53 -25.44
CA GLU A 30 -21.49 -22.33 -24.45
C GLU A 30 -22.84 -21.71 -24.07
N LEU A 31 -22.90 -20.39 -23.87
CA LEU A 31 -24.14 -19.67 -23.54
C LEU A 31 -25.17 -19.79 -24.69
N ALA A 32 -24.73 -19.67 -25.94
CA ALA A 32 -25.58 -19.83 -27.11
C ALA A 32 -26.13 -21.27 -27.26
N GLU A 33 -25.38 -22.29 -26.82
CA GLU A 33 -25.83 -23.69 -26.81
C GLU A 33 -26.80 -23.96 -25.64
N ALA A 34 -26.65 -23.24 -24.51
CA ALA A 34 -27.57 -23.30 -23.37
C ALA A 34 -28.93 -22.63 -23.67
N GLU A 35 -28.94 -21.44 -24.29
CA GLU A 35 -30.16 -20.70 -24.62
C GLU A 35 -31.07 -21.43 -25.64
N GLU A 36 -30.53 -22.27 -26.53
CA GLU A 36 -31.36 -23.08 -27.44
C GLU A 36 -32.11 -24.23 -26.71
N SER A 37 -31.82 -24.46 -25.43
CA SER A 37 -32.30 -25.63 -24.67
C SER A 37 -33.37 -25.37 -23.58
N ALA A 38 -33.65 -24.11 -23.24
CA ALA A 38 -34.52 -23.75 -22.11
C ALA A 38 -35.96 -23.35 -22.53
N ASP A 39 -36.92 -24.26 -22.33
CA ASP A 39 -38.37 -23.99 -22.41
C ASP A 39 -38.94 -23.58 -21.02
N ASP A 40 -39.76 -22.53 -21.00
CA ASP A 40 -40.43 -21.84 -19.86
C ASP A 40 -40.99 -22.75 -18.71
N PRO A 41 -40.88 -22.32 -17.43
CA PRO A 41 -42.09 -21.85 -16.75
C PRO A 41 -41.91 -20.72 -15.71
N LEU A 42 -42.44 -19.53 -16.02
CA LEU A 42 -42.88 -18.53 -15.04
C LEU A 42 -43.98 -19.09 -14.11
N GLY A 43 -43.88 -18.83 -12.80
CA GLY A 43 -45.03 -19.06 -11.91
C GLY A 43 -44.83 -18.80 -10.41
N GLY A 44 -45.36 -17.67 -9.91
CA GLY A 44 -45.70 -17.51 -8.48
C GLY A 44 -45.33 -16.16 -7.86
N LEU A 45 -46.25 -15.18 -7.93
CA LEU A 45 -46.14 -13.90 -7.22
C LEU A 45 -46.73 -13.95 -5.80
N ALA A 46 -46.22 -13.04 -4.95
CA ALA A 46 -46.89 -12.36 -3.82
C ALA A 46 -47.20 -13.14 -2.53
N ASP A 47 -46.51 -12.79 -1.45
CA ASP A 47 -47.09 -12.38 -0.15
C ASP A 47 -45.99 -12.02 0.89
N LEU A 48 -45.55 -10.75 0.97
CA LEU A 48 -45.21 -10.06 2.24
C LEU A 48 -44.91 -8.56 2.04
N PHE A 49 -45.77 -7.69 2.57
CA PHE A 49 -45.53 -6.25 2.76
C PHE A 49 -46.35 -5.76 3.97
N GLY A 50 -45.79 -4.88 4.81
CA GLY A 50 -46.58 -4.08 5.77
C GLY A 50 -45.82 -3.47 6.97
N ASP A 51 -46.08 -2.19 7.24
CA ASP A 51 -45.83 -1.39 8.48
C ASP A 51 -44.35 -1.12 8.87
N LEU A 52 -43.85 0.05 9.34
CA LEU A 52 -44.24 1.47 9.65
C LEU A 52 -42.95 2.34 9.62
N GLY A 53 -42.88 3.70 9.76
CA GLY A 53 -43.90 4.77 9.82
C GLY A 53 -43.53 5.99 10.72
N GLU A 54 -43.24 7.16 10.12
CA GLU A 54 -43.17 8.55 10.69
C GLU A 54 -42.03 9.03 11.64
N SER A 55 -41.14 9.88 11.10
CA SER A 55 -40.66 11.24 11.52
C SER A 55 -40.63 11.77 12.99
N GLY A 56 -39.57 12.55 13.28
CA GLY A 56 -39.53 13.68 14.26
C GLY A 56 -38.08 14.15 14.53
N ASP A 57 -37.63 15.30 14.02
CA ASP A 57 -37.78 16.72 14.47
C ASP A 57 -36.63 17.21 15.41
N LEU A 58 -36.17 18.44 15.15
CA LEU A 58 -34.90 19.05 15.61
C LEU A 58 -35.03 19.79 16.95
N GLY A 59 -33.93 19.93 17.70
CA GLY A 59 -33.96 20.73 18.94
C GLY A 59 -32.63 21.09 19.62
N ASP A 60 -32.30 22.38 19.52
CA ASP A 60 -31.61 23.24 20.51
C ASP A 60 -30.05 23.27 20.56
N LEU A 61 -29.49 24.35 20.00
CA LEU A 61 -28.08 24.74 20.12
C LEU A 61 -27.84 25.58 21.38
N GLY A 62 -26.77 25.30 22.13
CA GLY A 62 -26.43 26.02 23.36
C GLY A 62 -24.93 26.17 23.66
N ASP A 63 -24.40 27.36 23.35
CA ASP A 63 -23.35 28.06 24.12
C ASP A 63 -21.90 27.50 24.10
N LEU A 64 -21.28 27.42 22.90
CA LEU A 64 -19.83 27.20 22.73
C LEU A 64 -19.02 28.51 22.94
N GLY A 65 -19.09 29.06 24.16
CA GLY A 65 -18.44 30.33 24.51
C GLY A 65 -17.17 30.25 25.37
N ASP A 66 -16.84 29.08 25.92
CA ASP A 66 -15.89 28.92 27.05
C ASP A 66 -14.90 27.75 26.88
N LEU A 67 -14.79 27.18 25.67
CA LEU A 67 -13.94 26.00 25.36
C LEU A 67 -12.67 26.33 24.54
N LEU A 68 -12.33 27.61 24.38
CA LEU A 68 -11.04 28.05 23.81
C LEU A 68 -9.95 28.07 24.88
N GLY A 69 -9.71 26.91 25.49
CA GLY A 69 -8.59 26.63 26.36
C GLY A 69 -7.43 26.08 25.55
N SER A 70 -6.43 26.93 25.27
CA SER A 70 -5.16 26.49 24.69
C SER A 70 -4.50 25.39 25.54
N ASP A 71 -3.88 24.42 24.86
CA ASP A 71 -3.04 23.31 25.36
C ASP A 71 -3.69 21.90 25.39
N GLU A 72 -4.99 21.74 25.07
CA GLU A 72 -5.64 20.42 24.85
C GLU A 72 -6.64 20.47 23.68
N LEU A 73 -6.14 20.75 22.48
CA LEU A 73 -6.80 20.36 21.22
C LEU A 73 -5.85 19.39 20.53
N GLY A 74 -6.32 18.18 20.25
CA GLY A 74 -5.64 17.27 19.35
C GLY A 74 -5.72 17.87 17.96
N GLY A 75 -4.65 18.54 17.53
CA GLY A 75 -4.33 18.57 16.12
C GLY A 75 -3.66 17.25 15.78
N SER A 76 -3.90 16.78 14.56
CA SER A 76 -3.10 15.80 13.84
C SER A 76 -1.63 15.82 14.29
N ASP A 77 -1.08 14.64 14.59
CA ASP A 77 0.33 14.52 14.97
C ASP A 77 1.23 14.64 13.73
N LEU A 78 1.33 15.85 13.21
CA LEU A 78 2.26 16.25 12.16
C LEU A 78 3.74 16.10 12.58
N SER A 79 4.04 15.54 13.76
CA SER A 79 5.42 15.17 14.14
C SER A 79 5.87 13.82 13.58
N GLY A 80 4.96 13.01 13.02
CA GLY A 80 5.27 11.79 12.26
C GLY A 80 5.49 12.01 10.75
N LEU A 81 4.87 13.04 10.15
CA LEU A 81 4.97 13.31 8.72
C LEU A 81 6.32 13.91 8.32
N ASP A 82 6.82 13.55 7.12
CA ASP A 82 8.07 14.09 6.60
C ASP A 82 7.98 15.62 6.45
N PRO A 83 8.89 16.42 7.04
CA PRO A 83 8.80 17.88 7.04
C PRO A 83 8.69 18.53 5.65
N ILE A 84 9.08 17.83 4.57
CA ILE A 84 8.92 18.30 3.19
C ILE A 84 7.45 18.49 2.79
N LEU A 85 6.54 17.69 3.35
CA LEU A 85 5.10 17.76 3.06
C LEU A 85 4.50 19.12 3.44
N LEU A 86 5.04 19.77 4.48
CA LEU A 86 4.63 21.13 4.88
C LEU A 86 5.03 22.21 3.85
N GLU A 87 5.99 21.94 2.97
CA GLU A 87 6.35 22.85 1.87
C GLU A 87 5.42 22.67 0.66
N CYS A 88 4.93 21.46 0.41
CA CYS A 88 3.97 21.15 -0.67
C CYS A 88 2.51 21.47 -0.31
N LEU A 89 2.07 21.13 0.90
CA LEU A 89 0.67 21.25 1.36
C LEU A 89 0.38 22.60 2.04
N SER A 90 1.32 23.54 2.03
CA SER A 90 1.12 24.88 2.60
C SER A 90 1.90 26.01 1.87
N PRO A 91 1.85 26.08 0.52
CA PRO A 91 2.61 27.06 -0.25
C PRO A 91 2.16 28.51 0.01
N ASP A 92 0.91 28.73 0.45
CA ASP A 92 0.39 30.05 0.79
C ASP A 92 -0.41 30.12 2.11
N LEU A 93 0.26 29.79 3.22
CA LEU A 93 -0.15 30.20 4.58
C LEU A 93 -0.32 31.74 4.76
N GLY A 94 -0.08 32.55 3.73
CA GLY A 94 -0.42 33.97 3.66
C GLY A 94 -1.86 34.27 3.24
N SER A 95 -2.53 33.33 2.56
CA SER A 95 -3.92 33.46 2.09
C SER A 95 -4.94 32.83 3.04
N GLY A 96 -4.53 31.78 3.78
CA GLY A 96 -5.29 31.17 4.88
C GLY A 96 -5.92 29.83 4.51
N LEU A 97 -5.81 28.85 5.42
CA LEU A 97 -6.41 27.52 5.28
C LEU A 97 -7.95 27.60 5.33
N GLY A 98 -8.61 26.79 4.51
CA GLY A 98 -10.06 26.77 4.35
C GLY A 98 -10.56 27.86 3.38
N GLY A 99 -10.75 27.48 2.11
CA GLY A 99 -11.34 28.36 1.08
C GLY A 99 -12.82 28.70 1.34
N GLU A 100 -13.42 29.56 0.51
CA GLU A 100 -14.89 29.83 0.58
C GLU A 100 -15.76 28.65 0.05
N GLY A 101 -15.18 27.45 -0.10
CA GLY A 101 -15.73 26.32 -0.85
C GLY A 101 -15.60 26.54 -2.36
N SER A 102 -14.75 25.78 -3.04
CA SER A 102 -14.61 25.91 -4.51
C SER A 102 -15.56 24.99 -5.29
N ILE A 103 -15.98 23.88 -4.67
CA ILE A 103 -16.98 22.96 -5.20
C ILE A 103 -18.38 23.60 -5.03
N PRO A 104 -19.25 23.60 -6.05
CA PRO A 104 -20.58 24.18 -5.94
C PRO A 104 -21.56 23.30 -5.13
N ASP A 105 -22.47 23.92 -4.38
CA ASP A 105 -23.69 23.30 -3.86
C ASP A 105 -24.65 23.00 -5.03
N ALA A 106 -24.56 21.78 -5.57
CA ALA A 106 -25.19 21.33 -6.82
C ALA A 106 -25.44 19.81 -6.82
N ASP A 107 -25.94 19.27 -7.93
CA ASP A 107 -25.96 17.81 -8.16
C ASP A 107 -24.55 17.23 -8.33
N ILE A 108 -24.40 15.93 -8.00
CA ILE A 108 -23.11 15.24 -7.92
C ILE A 108 -22.34 15.27 -9.24
N GLU A 109 -23.05 15.19 -10.37
CA GLU A 109 -22.45 15.32 -11.71
C GLU A 109 -21.84 16.71 -11.92
N THR A 110 -22.54 17.79 -11.53
CA THR A 110 -22.01 19.16 -11.57
C THR A 110 -20.84 19.36 -10.60
N GLN A 111 -20.83 18.66 -9.46
CA GLN A 111 -19.73 18.74 -8.49
C GLN A 111 -18.47 18.04 -9.00
N VAL A 112 -18.59 16.85 -9.60
CA VAL A 112 -17.47 16.15 -10.22
C VAL A 112 -16.94 16.87 -11.46
N GLU A 113 -17.82 17.46 -12.30
CA GLU A 113 -17.38 18.36 -13.37
C GLU A 113 -16.53 19.53 -12.83
N ALA A 114 -16.86 20.07 -11.65
CA ALA A 114 -16.07 21.14 -11.02
C ALA A 114 -14.73 20.64 -10.44
N VAL A 115 -14.68 19.45 -9.81
CA VAL A 115 -13.43 18.82 -9.37
C VAL A 115 -12.49 18.61 -10.57
N ARG A 116 -13.05 18.11 -11.68
CA ARG A 116 -12.32 17.92 -12.94
C ARG A 116 -11.77 19.23 -13.49
N ASP A 117 -12.61 20.26 -13.66
CA ASP A 117 -12.21 21.56 -14.19
C ASP A 117 -11.06 22.20 -13.39
N ILE A 118 -11.04 22.00 -12.06
CA ILE A 118 -9.97 22.47 -11.17
C ILE A 118 -8.69 21.64 -11.39
N LEU A 119 -8.78 20.31 -11.40
CA LEU A 119 -7.65 19.41 -11.62
C LEU A 119 -6.98 19.66 -12.99
N GLU A 120 -7.77 19.85 -14.05
CA GLU A 120 -7.22 20.16 -15.38
C GLU A 120 -6.47 21.51 -15.43
N ASP A 121 -6.82 22.51 -14.59
CA ASP A 121 -6.11 23.80 -14.50
C ASP A 121 -4.89 23.75 -13.56
N GLU A 122 -4.98 23.04 -12.42
CA GLU A 122 -3.98 23.05 -11.35
C GLU A 122 -2.96 21.91 -11.41
N ARG A 123 -3.41 20.66 -11.62
CA ARG A 123 -2.55 19.47 -11.82
C ARG A 123 -2.08 19.36 -13.27
N GLY A 124 -2.86 19.87 -14.22
CA GLY A 124 -2.49 19.96 -15.63
C GLY A 124 -2.55 18.64 -16.41
N LEU A 125 -3.21 17.62 -15.87
CA LEU A 125 -3.60 16.40 -16.60
C LEU A 125 -4.89 16.68 -17.36
N VAL A 126 -5.01 16.24 -18.62
CA VAL A 126 -6.17 16.54 -19.48
C VAL A 126 -6.51 15.37 -20.38
N SER A 127 -7.80 15.01 -20.48
CA SER A 127 -8.29 13.99 -21.41
C SER A 127 -9.32 14.53 -22.41
N ASP A 128 -9.25 14.05 -23.67
CA ASP A 128 -10.16 14.44 -24.76
C ASP A 128 -11.58 13.80 -24.65
N GLY A 129 -11.88 13.08 -23.56
CA GLY A 129 -13.09 12.25 -23.39
C GLY A 129 -13.84 12.51 -22.09
N ASP A 130 -15.09 12.02 -22.06
CA ASP A 130 -15.87 11.89 -20.82
C ASP A 130 -15.28 10.72 -20.00
N LEU A 131 -15.20 10.87 -18.68
CA LEU A 131 -14.83 9.77 -17.78
C LEU A 131 -16.10 8.96 -17.47
N ASP A 132 -16.00 7.63 -17.38
CA ASP A 132 -17.10 6.79 -16.90
C ASP A 132 -16.98 6.72 -15.37
N ILE A 133 -17.98 7.26 -14.67
CA ILE A 133 -17.95 7.44 -13.21
C ILE A 133 -19.22 6.85 -12.62
N GLU A 134 -19.06 5.87 -11.73
CA GLU A 134 -20.16 5.27 -10.98
C GLU A 134 -20.09 5.67 -9.50
N PHE A 135 -21.19 6.18 -8.97
CA PHE A 135 -21.36 6.45 -7.55
C PHE A 135 -22.13 5.29 -6.92
N VAL A 136 -21.52 4.63 -5.95
CA VAL A 136 -22.08 3.48 -5.24
C VAL A 136 -21.97 3.70 -3.73
N SER A 137 -22.64 2.88 -2.93
CA SER A 137 -22.42 2.90 -1.47
C SER A 137 -21.02 2.37 -1.12
N GLN A 138 -20.44 2.83 -0.01
CA GLN A 138 -19.17 2.30 0.51
C GLN A 138 -19.16 0.76 0.63
N ASP A 139 -20.24 0.15 1.16
CA ASP A 139 -20.46 -1.31 1.19
C ASP A 139 -20.31 -2.00 -0.19
N GLU A 140 -20.63 -1.28 -1.29
CA GLU A 140 -20.53 -1.80 -2.65
C GLU A 140 -19.14 -1.61 -3.26
N VAL A 141 -18.40 -0.55 -2.88
CA VAL A 141 -16.95 -0.46 -3.17
C VAL A 141 -16.22 -1.61 -2.50
N GLN A 142 -16.41 -1.77 -1.19
CA GLN A 142 -15.79 -2.84 -0.39
C GLN A 142 -16.09 -4.22 -1.01
N GLN A 143 -17.36 -4.50 -1.34
CA GLN A 143 -17.73 -5.75 -2.00
C GLN A 143 -17.01 -5.95 -3.34
N ARG A 144 -16.99 -4.94 -4.22
CA ARG A 144 -16.33 -5.05 -5.54
C ARG A 144 -14.83 -5.26 -5.40
N VAL A 145 -14.19 -4.57 -4.46
CA VAL A 145 -12.75 -4.71 -4.18
C VAL A 145 -12.42 -6.11 -3.69
N VAL A 146 -13.19 -6.63 -2.72
CA VAL A 146 -13.03 -8.01 -2.21
C VAL A 146 -13.27 -9.05 -3.32
N GLU A 147 -14.31 -8.88 -4.15
CA GLU A 147 -14.58 -9.81 -5.27
C GLU A 147 -13.45 -9.81 -6.30
N LEU A 148 -12.89 -8.65 -6.66
CA LEU A 148 -11.72 -8.54 -7.55
C LEU A 148 -10.45 -9.15 -6.91
N THR A 149 -10.27 -8.97 -5.59
CA THR A 149 -9.18 -9.59 -4.83
C THR A 149 -9.23 -11.12 -4.92
N GLU A 150 -10.39 -11.69 -4.56
CA GLU A 150 -10.57 -13.15 -4.49
C GLU A 150 -10.38 -13.84 -5.85
N GLU A 151 -10.63 -13.14 -6.96
CA GLU A 151 -10.45 -13.69 -8.32
C GLU A 151 -8.98 -13.84 -8.74
N GLU A 152 -8.05 -13.04 -8.19
CA GLU A 152 -6.65 -12.99 -8.63
C GLU A 152 -5.63 -13.47 -7.58
N LEU A 153 -6.10 -13.86 -6.40
CA LEU A 153 -5.27 -14.31 -5.28
C LEU A 153 -4.61 -15.70 -5.52
N ASP A 154 -3.26 -15.77 -5.43
CA ASP A 154 -2.54 -17.05 -5.38
C ASP A 154 -2.36 -17.51 -3.93
N GLU A 155 -3.18 -18.48 -3.51
CA GLU A 155 -3.13 -19.11 -2.19
C GLU A 155 -1.73 -19.67 -1.82
N GLN A 156 -0.94 -20.12 -2.81
CA GLN A 156 0.39 -20.70 -2.54
C GLN A 156 1.44 -19.61 -2.30
N LEU A 157 1.32 -18.48 -2.99
CA LEU A 157 2.14 -17.30 -2.71
C LEU A 157 1.79 -16.75 -1.33
N ALA A 158 0.50 -16.67 -1.00
CA ALA A 158 0.02 -16.23 0.31
C ALA A 158 0.58 -17.10 1.45
N GLU A 159 0.62 -18.43 1.27
CA GLU A 159 1.22 -19.35 2.24
C GLU A 159 2.74 -19.15 2.36
N ALA A 160 3.44 -18.86 1.26
CA ALA A 160 4.88 -18.60 1.28
C ALA A 160 5.22 -17.27 1.99
N ASP A 161 4.47 -16.20 1.73
CA ASP A 161 4.62 -14.91 2.41
C ASP A 161 4.27 -15.00 3.90
N ALA A 162 3.21 -15.73 4.26
CA ALA A 162 2.85 -15.98 5.66
C ALA A 162 3.97 -16.70 6.41
N ARG A 163 4.63 -17.67 5.76
CA ARG A 163 5.80 -18.38 6.29
C ARG A 163 7.03 -17.48 6.41
N LEU A 164 7.24 -16.56 5.46
CA LEU A 164 8.34 -15.59 5.47
C LEU A 164 8.18 -14.56 6.60
N LEU A 165 7.02 -13.89 6.66
CA LEU A 165 6.71 -12.92 7.70
C LEU A 165 6.73 -13.56 9.10
N ALA A 166 6.22 -14.78 9.26
CA ALA A 166 6.28 -15.49 10.54
C ALA A 166 7.71 -15.89 10.95
N ALA A 167 8.58 -16.26 9.99
CA ALA A 167 9.99 -16.53 10.27
C ALA A 167 10.76 -15.28 10.69
N LEU A 168 10.37 -14.12 10.15
CA LEU A 168 10.85 -12.79 10.53
C LEU A 168 10.19 -12.24 11.80
N GLY A 169 9.16 -12.92 12.33
CA GLY A 169 8.43 -12.48 13.52
C GLY A 169 7.56 -11.24 13.30
N ALA A 170 7.21 -10.94 12.04
CA ALA A 170 6.34 -9.82 11.68
C ALA A 170 4.84 -10.17 11.75
N VAL A 171 4.50 -11.46 11.84
CA VAL A 171 3.15 -11.98 12.09
C VAL A 171 3.21 -13.25 12.96
N GLU A 172 2.10 -13.64 13.58
CA GLU A 172 2.03 -14.92 14.32
C GLU A 172 2.19 -16.14 13.37
N PRO A 173 2.88 -17.23 13.79
CA PRO A 173 3.00 -18.44 12.99
C PRO A 173 1.64 -19.09 12.66
N GLY A 174 1.33 -19.18 11.37
CA GLY A 174 0.03 -19.66 10.88
C GLY A 174 -1.04 -18.56 10.76
N ALA A 175 -0.64 -17.29 10.76
CA ALA A 175 -1.40 -16.16 10.27
C ALA A 175 -2.07 -16.47 8.92
N ASP A 176 -3.35 -16.10 8.80
CA ASP A 176 -4.09 -16.12 7.53
C ASP A 176 -3.98 -14.73 6.89
N LEU A 177 -2.99 -14.56 6.00
CA LEU A 177 -2.77 -13.28 5.32
C LEU A 177 -3.91 -12.91 4.37
N VAL A 178 -4.65 -13.91 3.85
CA VAL A 178 -5.76 -13.70 2.93
C VAL A 178 -6.92 -13.05 3.69
N ASP A 179 -7.39 -13.71 4.76
CA ASP A 179 -8.47 -13.16 5.60
C ASP A 179 -8.09 -11.77 6.14
N MET A 180 -6.85 -11.57 6.62
CA MET A 180 -6.42 -10.27 7.15
C MET A 180 -6.32 -9.17 6.08
N GLN A 181 -5.95 -9.50 4.84
CA GLN A 181 -5.96 -8.55 3.72
C GLN A 181 -7.39 -8.13 3.36
N LEU A 182 -8.32 -9.08 3.26
CA LEU A 182 -9.71 -8.78 2.92
C LEU A 182 -10.36 -7.91 4.00
N ASP A 183 -10.09 -8.20 5.28
CA ASP A 183 -10.52 -7.37 6.41
C ASP A 183 -9.89 -5.95 6.39
N LEU A 184 -8.64 -5.78 5.91
CA LEU A 184 -8.00 -4.47 5.73
C LEU A 184 -8.65 -3.63 4.62
N LEU A 185 -9.01 -4.26 3.50
CA LEU A 185 -9.62 -3.60 2.35
C LEU A 185 -11.06 -3.17 2.64
N ASP A 186 -11.82 -4.03 3.33
CA ASP A 186 -13.14 -3.70 3.88
C ASP A 186 -13.07 -2.45 4.78
N ALA A 187 -12.03 -2.32 5.60
CA ALA A 187 -11.85 -1.17 6.48
C ALA A 187 -11.39 0.14 5.78
N GLY A 188 -10.83 0.08 4.56
CA GLY A 188 -9.99 1.17 4.02
C GLY A 188 -10.42 1.82 2.70
N VAL A 189 -11.05 1.10 1.78
CA VAL A 189 -11.20 1.59 0.38
C VAL A 189 -12.46 2.44 0.18
N GLY A 190 -12.26 3.73 -0.12
CA GLY A 190 -13.34 4.70 -0.41
C GLY A 190 -13.74 4.82 -1.88
N GLY A 191 -12.90 4.36 -2.80
CA GLY A 191 -13.11 4.38 -4.25
C GLY A 191 -11.95 3.71 -4.98
N PHE A 192 -12.07 3.54 -6.30
CA PHE A 192 -10.98 3.05 -7.15
C PHE A 192 -11.19 3.43 -8.63
N TYR A 193 -10.10 3.57 -9.36
CA TYR A 193 -10.07 3.65 -10.82
C TYR A 193 -9.52 2.37 -11.44
N SER A 194 -10.21 1.85 -12.48
CA SER A 194 -9.74 0.71 -13.26
C SER A 194 -9.35 1.10 -14.69
N PRO A 195 -8.06 1.06 -15.07
CA PRO A 195 -7.57 1.22 -16.45
C PRO A 195 -8.10 0.20 -17.46
N GLU A 196 -8.57 -0.98 -17.00
CA GLU A 196 -9.16 -2.00 -17.88
C GLU A 196 -10.47 -1.47 -18.49
N THR A 197 -11.44 -1.16 -17.62
CA THR A 197 -12.77 -0.68 -17.99
C THR A 197 -12.76 0.81 -18.32
N ARG A 198 -11.78 1.55 -17.78
CA ARG A 198 -11.72 3.02 -17.66
C ARG A 198 -12.88 3.60 -16.85
N GLU A 199 -13.34 2.83 -15.89
CA GLU A 199 -14.39 3.19 -14.94
C GLU A 199 -13.75 3.66 -13.63
N LEU A 200 -14.35 4.70 -13.05
CA LEU A 200 -13.96 5.28 -11.78
C LEU A 200 -15.14 5.12 -10.82
N VAL A 201 -14.95 4.35 -9.75
CA VAL A 201 -16.00 3.98 -8.78
C VAL A 201 -15.77 4.76 -7.48
N ILE A 202 -16.76 5.53 -7.05
CA ILE A 202 -16.70 6.36 -5.84
C ILE A 202 -17.72 5.85 -4.83
N GLY A 203 -17.28 5.53 -3.61
CA GLY A 203 -18.09 5.00 -2.51
C GLY A 203 -18.93 6.02 -1.77
N SER A 204 -19.41 7.07 -2.44
CA SER A 204 -20.28 8.08 -1.84
C SER A 204 -21.41 8.51 -2.79
N GLU A 205 -22.61 8.68 -2.22
CA GLU A 205 -23.78 9.22 -2.93
C GLU A 205 -23.83 10.77 -2.94
N GLU A 206 -22.93 11.45 -2.22
CA GLU A 206 -22.81 12.92 -2.13
C GLU A 206 -21.32 13.35 -2.10
N ILE A 207 -20.94 14.51 -2.67
CA ILE A 207 -19.59 15.06 -2.45
C ILE A 207 -19.56 15.86 -1.15
N ASP A 208 -19.32 15.15 -0.05
CA ASP A 208 -18.77 15.74 1.17
C ASP A 208 -17.23 15.84 1.07
N GLY A 209 -16.56 16.21 2.17
CA GLY A 209 -15.11 16.37 2.17
C GLY A 209 -14.34 15.08 1.85
N MET A 210 -14.87 13.91 2.18
CA MET A 210 -14.24 12.62 1.88
C MET A 210 -14.50 12.23 0.42
N GLY A 211 -15.74 12.39 -0.04
CA GLY A 211 -16.08 12.28 -1.47
C GLY A 211 -15.24 13.21 -2.34
N ALA A 212 -14.94 14.42 -1.88
CA ALA A 212 -14.08 15.38 -2.57
C ALA A 212 -12.62 14.89 -2.67
N TYR A 213 -12.05 14.40 -1.56
CA TYR A 213 -10.73 13.78 -1.54
C TYR A 213 -10.65 12.60 -2.52
N ILE A 214 -11.53 11.60 -2.36
CA ILE A 214 -11.58 10.39 -3.20
C ILE A 214 -11.75 10.76 -4.68
N THR A 215 -12.71 11.64 -5.01
CA THR A 215 -12.91 12.09 -6.40
C THR A 215 -11.64 12.72 -6.97
N SER A 216 -10.96 13.58 -6.20
CA SER A 216 -9.74 14.25 -6.67
C SER A 216 -8.54 13.29 -6.82
N HIS A 217 -8.45 12.26 -5.96
CA HIS A 217 -7.44 11.22 -5.98
C HIS A 217 -7.63 10.29 -7.20
N GLU A 218 -8.79 9.62 -7.30
CA GLU A 218 -9.08 8.68 -8.38
C GLU A 218 -9.07 9.35 -9.77
N MET A 219 -9.41 10.64 -9.83
CA MET A 219 -9.39 11.37 -11.09
C MET A 219 -7.97 11.71 -11.56
N VAL A 220 -6.97 11.77 -10.67
CA VAL A 220 -5.56 11.78 -11.11
C VAL A 220 -5.22 10.48 -11.81
N HIS A 221 -5.56 9.33 -11.22
CA HIS A 221 -5.33 8.01 -11.83
C HIS A 221 -5.97 7.91 -13.22
N ALA A 222 -7.24 8.30 -13.35
CA ALA A 222 -7.97 8.25 -14.62
C ALA A 222 -7.40 9.17 -15.71
N LEU A 223 -6.96 10.37 -15.34
CA LEU A 223 -6.39 11.32 -16.30
C LEU A 223 -4.91 11.03 -16.61
N ALA A 224 -4.18 10.43 -15.67
CA ALA A 224 -2.84 9.90 -15.89
C ALA A 224 -2.84 8.71 -16.86
N ASP A 225 -3.76 7.73 -16.72
CA ASP A 225 -3.91 6.65 -17.73
C ASP A 225 -4.23 7.23 -19.11
N ALA A 226 -5.21 8.15 -19.18
CA ALA A 226 -5.62 8.74 -20.44
C ALA A 226 -4.49 9.51 -21.16
N GLN A 227 -3.54 10.07 -20.41
CA GLN A 227 -2.46 10.92 -20.94
C GLN A 227 -1.12 10.18 -21.15
N PHE A 228 -0.75 9.28 -20.24
CA PHE A 228 0.54 8.57 -20.24
C PHE A 228 0.39 7.05 -20.42
N GLY A 229 -0.73 6.50 -19.96
CA GLY A 229 -0.91 5.07 -19.68
C GLY A 229 -0.31 4.73 -18.32
N LEU A 230 -1.09 4.14 -17.42
CA LEU A 230 -0.52 3.63 -16.16
C LEU A 230 0.37 2.40 -16.45
N PRO A 231 1.46 2.22 -15.68
CA PRO A 231 2.32 1.06 -15.84
C PRO A 231 1.65 -0.18 -15.25
N ASP A 232 1.74 -1.29 -15.98
CA ASP A 232 1.40 -2.64 -15.51
C ASP A 232 2.52 -3.12 -14.57
N THR A 233 2.26 -3.10 -13.26
CA THR A 233 3.21 -3.50 -12.23
C THR A 233 3.20 -5.00 -11.98
N THR A 234 2.23 -5.75 -12.52
CA THR A 234 2.31 -7.20 -12.67
C THR A 234 3.45 -7.55 -13.63
N ASP A 235 3.50 -6.92 -14.81
CA ASP A 235 4.59 -6.98 -15.78
C ASP A 235 5.91 -6.45 -15.17
N VAL A 236 5.88 -5.45 -14.28
CA VAL A 236 7.09 -5.01 -13.55
C VAL A 236 7.57 -6.06 -12.54
N ALA A 237 6.67 -6.67 -11.77
CA ALA A 237 7.00 -7.72 -10.81
C ALA A 237 7.60 -8.94 -11.52
N GLU A 238 6.96 -9.45 -12.57
CA GLU A 238 7.49 -10.55 -13.39
C GLU A 238 8.86 -10.21 -14.01
N ALA A 239 9.10 -8.95 -14.39
CA ALA A 239 10.32 -8.54 -15.08
C ALA A 239 11.47 -8.10 -14.16
N ARG A 240 11.19 -7.66 -12.93
CA ARG A 240 12.15 -6.95 -12.04
C ARG A 240 12.00 -7.26 -10.54
N GLY A 241 11.01 -8.04 -10.14
CA GLY A 241 10.71 -8.36 -8.74
C GLY A 241 9.77 -7.36 -8.06
N SER A 242 9.16 -7.79 -6.97
CA SER A 242 8.13 -7.05 -6.23
C SER A 242 8.55 -5.68 -5.70
N ASP A 243 9.81 -5.48 -5.27
CA ASP A 243 10.29 -4.15 -4.81
C ASP A 243 10.24 -3.10 -5.94
N ALA A 244 10.43 -3.51 -7.20
CA ALA A 244 10.32 -2.62 -8.34
C ALA A 244 8.86 -2.32 -8.71
N ALA A 245 7.96 -3.28 -8.54
CA ALA A 245 6.52 -3.09 -8.73
C ALA A 245 5.94 -2.16 -7.64
N TYR A 246 6.29 -2.41 -6.38
CA TYR A 246 5.89 -1.58 -5.25
C TYR A 246 6.43 -0.14 -5.35
N ALA A 247 7.68 0.03 -5.80
CA ALA A 247 8.23 1.35 -6.08
C ALA A 247 7.42 2.08 -7.18
N ALA A 248 7.04 1.39 -8.25
CA ALA A 248 6.21 1.97 -9.31
C ALA A 248 4.83 2.38 -8.77
N LEU A 249 4.16 1.53 -7.97
CA LEU A 249 2.90 1.86 -7.29
C LEU A 249 3.03 3.12 -6.42
N ASN A 250 4.10 3.22 -5.63
CA ASN A 250 4.37 4.37 -4.77
C ASN A 250 4.47 5.72 -5.52
N ALA A 251 4.95 5.72 -6.77
CA ALA A 251 4.96 6.93 -7.60
C ALA A 251 3.56 7.30 -8.10
N ILE A 252 2.70 6.31 -8.37
CA ILE A 252 1.33 6.48 -8.87
C ILE A 252 0.41 6.98 -7.74
N GLU A 253 0.34 6.25 -6.63
CA GLU A 253 -0.42 6.66 -5.45
C GLU A 253 0.14 7.94 -4.84
N GLY A 254 1.46 8.14 -4.88
CA GLY A 254 2.09 9.36 -4.39
C GLY A 254 1.66 10.62 -5.15
N ASP A 255 1.47 10.54 -6.46
CA ASP A 255 0.95 11.65 -7.28
C ASP A 255 -0.51 11.96 -6.96
N ALA A 256 -1.37 10.94 -6.97
CA ALA A 256 -2.79 11.06 -6.65
C ALA A 256 -3.02 11.58 -5.23
N THR A 257 -2.31 11.03 -4.24
CA THR A 257 -2.37 11.46 -2.84
C THR A 257 -1.90 12.90 -2.67
N LEU A 258 -0.77 13.27 -3.29
CA LEU A 258 -0.24 14.63 -3.19
C LEU A 258 -1.24 15.65 -3.73
N TYR A 259 -1.81 15.39 -4.90
CA TYR A 259 -2.81 16.27 -5.47
C TYR A 259 -4.12 16.27 -4.66
N GLY A 260 -4.60 15.12 -4.21
CA GLY A 260 -5.81 15.02 -3.40
C GLY A 260 -5.70 15.80 -2.09
N GLN A 261 -4.54 15.74 -1.42
CA GLN A 261 -4.23 16.53 -0.22
C GLN A 261 -4.13 18.03 -0.50
N MET A 262 -3.49 18.45 -1.61
CA MET A 262 -3.51 19.85 -2.05
C MET A 262 -4.94 20.34 -2.32
N PHE A 263 -5.73 19.53 -3.04
CA PHE A 263 -7.09 19.86 -3.43
C PHE A 263 -7.99 20.09 -2.21
N ILE A 264 -7.98 19.18 -1.22
CA ILE A 264 -8.81 19.40 -0.03
C ILE A 264 -8.33 20.61 0.79
N SER A 265 -7.02 20.81 0.94
CA SER A 265 -6.44 21.94 1.67
C SER A 265 -6.90 23.30 1.12
N ASP A 266 -6.92 23.44 -0.21
CA ASP A 266 -7.15 24.71 -0.88
C ASP A 266 -8.64 24.95 -1.22
N HIS A 267 -9.44 23.89 -1.42
CA HIS A 267 -10.82 24.01 -1.89
C HIS A 267 -11.92 23.69 -0.88
N LEU A 268 -11.67 22.91 0.17
CA LEU A 268 -12.67 22.61 1.20
C LEU A 268 -12.76 23.70 2.28
N PRO A 269 -13.92 23.85 2.93
CA PRO A 269 -14.05 24.69 4.12
C PRO A 269 -13.41 24.01 5.34
N MET A 270 -12.95 24.83 6.30
CA MET A 270 -12.21 24.35 7.48
C MET A 270 -12.99 23.35 8.35
N ASP A 271 -14.33 23.39 8.38
CA ASP A 271 -15.15 22.45 9.13
C ASP A 271 -15.24 21.06 8.47
N GLU A 272 -15.09 20.95 7.15
CA GLU A 272 -14.95 19.65 6.47
C GLU A 272 -13.53 19.09 6.66
N LEU A 273 -12.49 19.92 6.60
CA LEU A 273 -11.12 19.51 6.94
C LEU A 273 -11.00 18.97 8.39
N LEU A 274 -11.74 19.54 9.33
CA LEU A 274 -11.82 19.04 10.72
C LEU A 274 -12.67 17.77 10.86
N ALA A 275 -13.58 17.49 9.92
CA ALA A 275 -14.31 16.22 9.88
C ALA A 275 -13.40 15.11 9.37
N LEU A 276 -12.63 15.37 8.30
CA LEU A 276 -11.63 14.45 7.75
C LEU A 276 -10.57 14.05 8.79
N ASP A 277 -9.99 15.01 9.52
CA ASP A 277 -9.01 14.77 10.60
C ASP A 277 -9.58 13.83 11.69
N ALA A 278 -10.89 13.93 11.98
CA ALA A 278 -11.57 13.06 12.93
C ALA A 278 -11.88 11.66 12.37
N GLU A 279 -12.16 11.51 11.07
CA GLU A 279 -12.34 10.22 10.42
C GLU A 279 -11.00 9.47 10.28
N SER A 280 -9.93 10.15 9.86
CA SER A 280 -8.58 9.56 9.82
C SER A 280 -8.13 9.01 11.17
N ALA A 281 -8.47 9.69 12.27
CA ALA A 281 -8.22 9.19 13.62
C ALA A 281 -8.98 7.88 13.95
N HIS A 282 -10.21 7.72 13.45
CA HIS A 282 -10.98 6.48 13.61
C HIS A 282 -10.49 5.34 12.71
N THR A 283 -9.99 5.64 11.51
CA THR A 283 -9.32 4.65 10.65
C THR A 283 -8.02 4.15 11.32
N ALA A 284 -7.22 5.05 11.90
CA ALA A 284 -6.02 4.67 12.65
C ALA A 284 -6.33 3.74 13.85
N GLU A 285 -7.36 4.06 14.66
CA GLU A 285 -7.85 3.17 15.73
C GLU A 285 -8.29 1.78 15.24
N THR A 286 -8.62 1.65 13.94
CA THR A 286 -9.00 0.37 13.31
C THR A 286 -7.78 -0.38 12.74
N MET A 287 -6.80 0.34 12.20
CA MET A 287 -5.52 -0.23 11.72
C MET A 287 -4.71 -0.87 12.87
N GLU A 288 -4.77 -0.33 14.09
CA GLU A 288 -4.14 -0.90 15.30
C GLU A 288 -4.48 -2.38 15.58
N ALA A 289 -5.51 -2.94 14.95
CA ALA A 289 -5.91 -4.34 15.09
C ALA A 289 -5.08 -5.33 14.24
N PHE A 290 -4.32 -4.84 13.25
CA PHE A 290 -3.57 -5.65 12.29
C PHE A 290 -2.06 -5.65 12.60
N PRO A 291 -1.29 -6.66 12.17
CA PRO A 291 0.17 -6.64 12.28
C PRO A 291 0.78 -5.40 11.61
N HIS A 292 1.79 -4.80 12.25
CA HIS A 292 2.43 -3.54 11.82
C HIS A 292 2.91 -3.58 10.38
N VAL A 293 3.45 -4.73 9.95
CA VAL A 293 3.91 -4.92 8.56
C VAL A 293 2.79 -4.78 7.53
N LEU A 294 1.56 -5.21 7.85
CA LEU A 294 0.42 -5.10 6.94
C LEU A 294 -0.17 -3.69 6.93
N GLN A 295 -0.19 -3.01 8.09
CA GLN A 295 -0.54 -1.59 8.17
C GLN A 295 0.39 -0.76 7.27
N ARG A 296 1.71 -0.97 7.38
CA ARG A 296 2.69 -0.20 6.62
C ARG A 296 2.76 -0.56 5.14
N ASP A 297 2.56 -1.82 4.75
CA ASP A 297 2.45 -2.20 3.33
C ASP A 297 1.32 -1.44 2.62
N LEU A 298 0.19 -1.24 3.31
CA LEU A 298 -0.97 -0.47 2.85
C LEU A 298 -0.73 1.05 2.88
N GLU A 299 -0.15 1.59 3.96
CA GLU A 299 0.01 3.05 4.14
C GLU A 299 1.11 3.69 3.29
N PHE A 300 2.21 2.98 3.07
CA PHE A 300 3.46 3.54 2.51
C PHE A 300 3.30 4.14 1.09
N PRO A 301 2.51 3.57 0.15
CA PRO A 301 2.18 4.23 -1.12
C PRO A 301 1.53 5.62 -0.97
N TYR A 302 0.74 5.83 0.09
CA TYR A 302 0.07 7.10 0.36
C TYR A 302 0.94 8.07 1.16
N ILE A 303 1.71 7.59 2.15
CA ILE A 303 2.51 8.45 3.03
C ILE A 303 3.89 8.73 2.43
N GLU A 304 4.70 7.70 2.24
CA GLU A 304 6.04 7.80 1.66
C GLU A 304 6.01 8.11 0.16
N GLY A 305 5.05 7.54 -0.59
CA GLY A 305 4.81 7.90 -1.99
C GLY A 305 4.46 9.38 -2.18
N MET A 306 3.58 9.95 -1.35
CA MET A 306 3.28 11.40 -1.38
C MET A 306 4.52 12.24 -1.06
N ALA A 307 5.34 11.82 -0.09
CA ALA A 307 6.58 12.53 0.25
C ALA A 307 7.60 12.51 -0.92
N PHE A 308 7.68 11.39 -1.65
CA PHE A 308 8.47 11.26 -2.88
C PHE A 308 7.95 12.20 -3.99
N SER A 309 6.65 12.17 -4.29
CA SER A 309 6.05 13.06 -5.29
C SER A 309 6.19 14.54 -4.90
N CYS A 310 6.17 14.86 -3.60
CA CYS A 310 6.40 16.20 -3.08
C CYS A 310 7.85 16.68 -3.33
N ASP A 311 8.89 15.85 -3.13
CA ASP A 311 10.28 16.20 -3.48
C ASP A 311 10.42 16.56 -4.97
N LEU A 312 9.83 15.74 -5.85
CA LEU A 312 9.84 15.98 -7.30
C LEU A 312 9.07 17.26 -7.68
N TYR A 313 7.91 17.48 -7.06
CA TYR A 313 7.12 18.69 -7.26
C TYR A 313 7.87 19.95 -6.83
N LEU A 314 8.65 19.91 -5.75
CA LEU A 314 9.44 21.06 -5.28
C LEU A 314 10.67 21.36 -6.17
N ASP A 315 11.28 20.34 -6.80
CA ASP A 315 12.41 20.55 -7.74
C ASP A 315 11.96 21.02 -9.13
N GLY A 316 10.92 20.40 -9.70
CA GLY A 316 10.51 20.62 -11.09
C GLY A 316 9.01 20.89 -11.33
N GLY A 317 8.18 20.92 -10.29
CA GLY A 317 6.72 21.00 -10.41
C GLY A 317 6.12 19.74 -11.02
N TRP A 318 4.87 19.84 -11.48
CA TRP A 318 4.16 18.71 -12.10
C TRP A 318 4.85 18.12 -13.34
N GLU A 319 5.75 18.84 -14.01
CA GLU A 319 6.54 18.27 -15.12
C GLU A 319 7.49 17.16 -14.62
N ALA A 320 8.11 17.33 -13.44
CA ALA A 320 8.98 16.31 -12.83
C ALA A 320 8.19 15.13 -12.23
N VAL A 321 7.00 15.39 -11.67
CA VAL A 321 6.10 14.30 -11.23
C VAL A 321 5.63 13.48 -12.44
N ASN A 322 5.23 14.15 -13.54
CA ASN A 322 4.82 13.46 -14.78
C ASN A 322 5.93 12.60 -15.42
N GLU A 323 7.21 12.90 -15.19
CA GLU A 323 8.33 12.11 -15.74
C GLU A 323 8.36 10.68 -15.17
N THR A 324 7.87 10.46 -13.94
CA THR A 324 7.88 9.14 -13.26
C THR A 324 7.10 8.07 -14.02
N TYR A 325 5.96 8.42 -14.64
CA TYR A 325 5.18 7.52 -15.49
C TYR A 325 5.97 6.94 -16.69
N SER A 326 7.09 7.56 -17.06
CA SER A 326 7.97 7.09 -18.13
C SER A 326 9.34 6.58 -17.66
N GLU A 327 9.82 7.08 -16.53
CA GLU A 327 11.08 6.71 -15.89
C GLU A 327 10.78 6.20 -14.47
N LEU A 328 10.01 5.10 -14.36
CA LEU A 328 9.55 4.56 -13.07
C LEU A 328 10.69 4.35 -12.08
N PRO A 329 10.48 4.64 -10.78
CA PRO A 329 11.38 4.14 -9.75
C PRO A 329 11.41 2.61 -9.75
N THR A 330 12.52 2.05 -9.31
CA THR A 330 12.84 0.61 -9.42
C THR A 330 13.17 -0.06 -8.09
N THR A 331 13.14 0.70 -6.99
CA THR A 331 13.32 0.19 -5.62
C THR A 331 12.57 1.06 -4.62
N SER A 332 12.08 0.51 -3.53
CA SER A 332 11.48 1.32 -2.44
C SER A 332 12.50 2.28 -1.79
N ALA A 333 13.81 2.02 -1.92
CA ALA A 333 14.86 2.95 -1.50
C ALA A 333 14.86 4.26 -2.29
N GLN A 334 14.40 4.25 -3.54
CA GLN A 334 14.25 5.47 -4.35
C GLN A 334 13.07 6.33 -3.88
N ILE A 335 12.02 5.72 -3.32
CA ILE A 335 10.89 6.40 -2.68
C ILE A 335 11.35 7.03 -1.36
N LEU A 336 11.98 6.25 -0.48
CA LEU A 336 12.49 6.71 0.81
C LEU A 336 13.59 7.78 0.70
N PHE A 337 14.37 7.75 -0.38
CA PHE A 337 15.50 8.65 -0.62
C PHE A 337 15.48 9.17 -2.08
N PRO A 338 14.69 10.22 -2.39
CA PRO A 338 14.54 10.75 -3.76
C PRO A 338 15.85 11.16 -4.46
N ASP A 339 16.92 11.47 -3.71
CA ASP A 339 18.27 11.67 -4.26
C ASP A 339 18.78 10.45 -5.07
N ARG A 340 18.40 9.23 -4.68
CA ARG A 340 18.75 7.97 -5.38
C ARG A 340 17.99 7.79 -6.67
N TYR A 341 16.70 8.14 -6.68
CA TYR A 341 15.89 8.19 -7.90
C TYR A 341 16.52 9.16 -8.91
N ARG A 342 16.80 10.40 -8.48
CA ARG A 342 17.45 11.43 -9.30
C ARG A 342 18.90 11.07 -9.71
N ALA A 343 19.54 10.10 -9.05
CA ALA A 343 20.83 9.52 -9.44
C ALA A 343 20.72 8.31 -10.39
N GLY A 344 19.54 7.70 -10.54
CA GLY A 344 19.34 6.44 -11.26
C GLY A 344 19.96 5.22 -10.56
N GLU A 345 20.00 5.23 -9.23
CA GLU A 345 20.58 4.16 -8.40
C GLU A 345 19.58 3.00 -8.25
N GLY A 346 19.71 1.96 -9.08
CA GLY A 346 18.95 0.71 -8.95
C GLY A 346 19.60 -0.29 -7.98
N ALA A 347 18.86 -1.36 -7.66
CA ALA A 347 19.31 -2.41 -6.75
C ALA A 347 20.65 -3.06 -7.17
N VAL A 348 21.46 -3.39 -6.17
CA VAL A 348 22.65 -4.23 -6.29
C VAL A 348 22.22 -5.70 -6.19
N GLU A 349 22.56 -6.52 -7.20
CA GLU A 349 22.35 -7.97 -7.15
C GLU A 349 23.14 -8.60 -6.00
N VAL A 350 22.49 -9.50 -5.24
CA VAL A 350 23.05 -10.22 -4.09
C VAL A 350 23.32 -11.69 -4.41
N SER A 351 24.03 -12.39 -3.52
CA SER A 351 24.25 -13.83 -3.63
C SER A 351 22.99 -14.65 -3.31
N THR A 352 22.34 -15.24 -4.32
CA THR A 352 21.21 -16.17 -4.10
C THR A 352 21.68 -17.52 -3.51
N PRO A 353 21.17 -17.95 -2.34
CA PRO A 353 21.50 -19.24 -1.71
C PRO A 353 20.89 -20.44 -2.47
N GLN A 354 21.46 -21.64 -2.28
CA GLN A 354 20.97 -22.87 -2.92
C GLN A 354 19.90 -23.63 -2.11
N GLY A 355 19.69 -23.26 -0.85
CA GLY A 355 18.80 -23.94 0.08
C GLY A 355 19.26 -25.35 0.51
N PRO A 356 18.57 -25.97 1.48
CA PRO A 356 19.02 -27.22 2.08
C PRO A 356 18.73 -28.45 1.22
N SER A 357 19.59 -29.46 1.30
CA SER A 357 19.56 -30.60 0.37
C SER A 357 18.28 -31.45 0.48
N GLY A 358 17.34 -31.23 -0.45
CA GLY A 358 16.11 -32.01 -0.59
C GLY A 358 14.85 -31.32 -0.05
N TRP A 359 14.97 -30.03 0.26
CA TRP A 359 13.85 -29.11 0.46
C TRP A 359 13.34 -28.60 -0.89
N GLU A 360 12.12 -28.07 -0.91
CA GLU A 360 11.48 -27.46 -2.08
C GLU A 360 11.44 -25.94 -1.90
N GLU A 361 11.88 -25.19 -2.90
CA GLU A 361 11.77 -23.72 -2.91
C GLU A 361 10.31 -23.37 -3.20
N LEU A 362 9.68 -22.63 -2.29
CA LEU A 362 8.30 -22.18 -2.42
C LEU A 362 8.23 -20.84 -3.18
N HIS A 363 9.11 -19.92 -2.80
CA HIS A 363 9.11 -18.55 -3.31
C HIS A 363 10.52 -17.94 -3.20
N ASN A 364 10.87 -17.09 -4.18
CA ASN A 364 12.06 -16.27 -4.20
C ASN A 364 11.73 -14.94 -4.90
N ASP A 365 12.02 -13.82 -4.23
CA ASP A 365 11.80 -12.48 -4.77
C ASP A 365 12.72 -11.48 -4.07
N THR A 366 12.81 -10.28 -4.64
CA THR A 366 13.37 -9.06 -4.07
C THR A 366 12.88 -8.77 -2.65
N PHE A 367 13.81 -8.24 -1.83
CA PHE A 367 13.57 -7.78 -0.48
C PHE A 367 13.92 -6.29 -0.39
N GLY A 368 12.89 -5.45 -0.33
CA GLY A 368 12.97 -4.00 -0.45
C GLY A 368 13.54 -3.27 0.77
N ALA A 369 13.76 -1.97 0.58
CA ALA A 369 14.06 -1.06 1.67
C ALA A 369 12.82 -0.76 2.55
N ALA A 370 11.62 -0.78 1.96
CA ALA A 370 10.34 -0.71 2.67
C ALA A 370 10.15 -1.92 3.59
N ASP A 371 10.30 -3.14 3.06
CA ASP A 371 10.29 -4.39 3.84
C ASP A 371 11.19 -4.29 5.07
N LEU A 372 12.43 -3.83 4.88
CA LEU A 372 13.38 -3.64 5.97
C LEU A 372 12.86 -2.59 6.96
N LEU A 373 12.38 -1.43 6.48
CA LEU A 373 11.86 -0.35 7.32
C LEU A 373 10.78 -0.86 8.28
N PHE A 374 9.77 -1.57 7.76
CA PHE A 374 8.63 -2.05 8.54
C PHE A 374 9.08 -2.99 9.67
N LEU A 375 10.06 -3.86 9.39
CA LEU A 375 10.66 -4.76 10.38
C LEU A 375 11.48 -4.02 11.45
N LEU A 376 12.13 -2.90 11.12
CA LEU A 376 12.88 -2.10 12.09
C LEU A 376 11.97 -1.18 12.93
N GLU A 377 10.79 -0.83 12.41
CA GLU A 377 9.74 -0.05 13.10
C GLU A 377 9.00 -0.89 14.17
N ALA A 378 8.74 -2.18 13.92
CA ALA A 378 8.10 -3.07 14.90
C ALA A 378 8.75 -4.49 14.94
N PRO A 379 9.97 -4.65 15.51
CA PRO A 379 10.61 -5.95 15.65
C PRO A 379 9.76 -6.90 16.51
N GLY A 380 9.32 -8.02 15.94
CA GLY A 380 8.46 -8.98 16.65
C GLY A 380 6.98 -8.58 16.69
N ASP A 381 6.54 -7.70 15.78
CA ASP A 381 5.21 -7.06 15.75
C ASP A 381 4.95 -6.20 17.01
N ASP A 382 6.02 -5.64 17.59
CA ASP A 382 5.98 -4.76 18.77
C ASP A 382 6.58 -3.37 18.47
N PRO A 383 5.76 -2.33 18.24
CA PRO A 383 6.24 -0.95 18.09
C PRO A 383 6.95 -0.39 19.33
N GLU A 384 6.79 -0.96 20.55
CA GLU A 384 7.62 -0.57 21.70
C GLU A 384 9.07 -1.09 21.58
N ALA A 385 9.32 -2.06 20.70
CA ALA A 385 10.64 -2.64 20.40
C ALA A 385 11.37 -1.96 19.21
N ALA A 386 10.77 -0.93 18.61
CA ALA A 386 11.33 -0.16 17.48
C ALA A 386 12.82 0.19 17.66
N LEU A 387 13.62 0.02 16.60
CA LEU A 387 15.02 0.43 16.64
C LEU A 387 15.16 1.95 16.60
N ASP A 388 16.25 2.46 17.20
CA ASP A 388 16.64 3.86 17.06
C ASP A 388 16.83 4.24 15.57
N ASP A 389 15.99 5.16 15.09
CA ASP A 389 15.99 5.75 13.73
C ASP A 389 15.92 4.72 12.58
N PRO A 390 14.76 4.06 12.37
CA PRO A 390 14.59 3.03 11.34
C PRO A 390 14.91 3.53 9.93
N LYS A 391 14.42 4.71 9.54
CA LYS A 391 14.66 5.31 8.21
C LYS A 391 16.15 5.63 7.98
N GLU A 392 16.91 6.10 8.97
CA GLU A 392 18.36 6.27 8.83
C GLU A 392 19.09 4.92 8.69
N ARG A 393 18.68 3.89 9.44
CA ARG A 393 19.24 2.52 9.32
C ARG A 393 19.02 1.93 7.93
N VAL A 394 17.82 2.08 7.38
CA VAL A 394 17.44 1.62 6.03
C VAL A 394 18.25 2.31 4.92
N ARG A 395 18.87 3.48 5.16
CA ARG A 395 19.79 4.08 4.18
C ARG A 395 20.97 3.15 3.85
N ALA A 396 21.36 2.25 4.75
CA ALA A 396 22.40 1.25 4.50
C ALA A 396 21.96 0.12 3.53
N TRP A 397 20.71 0.06 3.07
CA TRP A 397 20.25 -0.88 2.05
C TRP A 397 20.70 -0.44 0.64
N ALA A 398 21.20 -1.39 -0.16
CA ALA A 398 21.53 -1.21 -1.58
C ALA A 398 20.80 -2.18 -2.53
N GLY A 399 20.14 -3.21 -1.99
CA GLY A 399 19.50 -4.29 -2.73
C GLY A 399 19.22 -5.46 -1.78
N GLY A 400 18.32 -6.35 -2.16
CA GLY A 400 18.05 -7.55 -1.37
C GLY A 400 17.21 -8.60 -2.08
N GLU A 401 17.35 -9.84 -1.64
CA GLU A 401 16.54 -11.00 -2.04
C GLU A 401 16.09 -11.76 -0.78
N SER A 402 14.95 -12.42 -0.88
CA SER A 402 14.46 -13.38 0.09
C SER A 402 14.09 -14.70 -0.59
N THR A 403 14.21 -15.81 0.15
CA THR A 403 13.88 -17.15 -0.34
C THR A 403 13.24 -17.98 0.78
N VAL A 404 12.19 -18.73 0.44
CA VAL A 404 11.43 -19.59 1.36
C VAL A 404 11.49 -21.04 0.87
N TRP A 405 11.80 -21.98 1.75
CA TRP A 405 11.81 -23.43 1.45
C TRP A 405 10.93 -24.26 2.40
N ASP A 406 10.32 -25.33 1.86
CA ASP A 406 9.62 -26.37 2.61
C ASP A 406 10.46 -27.65 2.79
N GLY A 407 10.49 -28.15 4.03
CA GLY A 407 11.21 -29.32 4.49
C GLY A 407 10.30 -30.44 4.99
N ASN A 408 9.20 -30.75 4.30
CA ASN A 408 8.09 -31.61 4.74
C ASN A 408 7.14 -30.91 5.75
N GLY A 409 6.83 -29.63 5.52
CA GLY A 409 6.05 -28.77 6.42
C GLY A 409 6.89 -28.07 7.51
N GLU A 410 8.20 -28.23 7.48
CA GLU A 410 9.15 -27.37 8.21
C GLU A 410 9.55 -26.22 7.28
N THR A 411 9.70 -24.99 7.80
CA THR A 411 10.04 -23.80 7.00
C THR A 411 11.49 -23.40 7.26
N ALA A 412 12.21 -23.02 6.20
CA ALA A 412 13.48 -22.33 6.26
C ALA A 412 13.43 -21.10 5.36
N VAL A 413 14.13 -20.04 5.75
CA VAL A 413 14.11 -18.72 5.11
C VAL A 413 15.53 -18.17 5.00
N SER A 414 15.80 -17.45 3.92
CA SER A 414 16.97 -16.59 3.80
C SER A 414 16.53 -15.18 3.41
N VAL A 415 17.19 -14.17 3.97
CA VAL A 415 17.16 -12.78 3.48
C VAL A 415 18.61 -12.35 3.28
N VAL A 416 18.97 -11.98 2.06
CA VAL A 416 20.33 -11.51 1.71
C VAL A 416 20.23 -10.07 1.24
N LEU A 417 20.99 -9.17 1.86
CA LEU A 417 20.97 -7.73 1.60
C LEU A 417 22.36 -7.24 1.19
N ALA A 418 22.41 -6.33 0.22
CA ALA A 418 23.62 -5.57 -0.14
C ALA A 418 23.74 -4.31 0.73
N GLU A 419 24.93 -4.04 1.25
CA GLU A 419 25.23 -2.86 2.08
C GLU A 419 25.63 -1.65 1.21
N HIS A 420 24.95 -0.52 1.42
CA HIS A 420 25.27 0.78 0.83
C HIS A 420 26.32 1.54 1.67
N GLU A 421 27.15 2.38 1.05
CA GLU A 421 28.20 3.12 1.78
C GLU A 421 27.68 4.31 2.61
N GLU A 422 26.42 4.70 2.40
CA GLU A 422 25.71 5.70 3.21
C GLU A 422 24.76 5.01 4.17
N GLY A 423 24.89 5.29 5.47
CA GLY A 423 24.02 4.76 6.52
C GLY A 423 24.81 4.21 7.71
N PRO A 424 24.12 3.65 8.71
CA PRO A 424 24.70 2.79 9.75
C PRO A 424 25.25 1.47 9.20
N ASP A 425 25.86 0.67 10.09
CA ASP A 425 26.32 -0.68 9.77
C ASP A 425 25.10 -1.62 9.59
N LEU A 426 24.93 -2.19 8.39
CA LEU A 426 23.75 -3.00 8.07
C LEU A 426 23.79 -4.35 8.80
N CYS A 427 24.99 -4.93 8.93
CA CYS A 427 25.21 -6.17 9.68
C CYS A 427 24.73 -6.04 11.14
N GLN A 428 25.17 -4.99 11.84
CA GLN A 428 24.73 -4.69 13.19
C GLN A 428 23.23 -4.35 13.25
N THR A 429 22.66 -3.74 12.20
CA THR A 429 21.22 -3.46 12.13
C THR A 429 20.39 -4.74 12.09
N ILE A 430 20.76 -5.73 11.28
CA ILE A 430 20.05 -7.02 11.25
C ILE A 430 20.25 -7.82 12.55
N VAL A 431 21.43 -7.74 13.18
CA VAL A 431 21.68 -8.31 14.52
C VAL A 431 20.83 -7.63 15.61
N ASP A 432 20.73 -6.30 15.59
CA ASP A 432 19.91 -5.52 16.53
C ASP A 432 18.43 -5.90 16.38
N TYR A 433 17.93 -5.93 15.13
CA TYR A 433 16.55 -6.28 14.79
C TYR A 433 16.20 -7.71 15.23
N TYR A 434 16.98 -8.73 14.82
CA TYR A 434 16.64 -10.12 15.14
C TYR A 434 16.67 -10.38 16.65
N GLY A 435 17.59 -9.73 17.38
CA GLY A 435 17.63 -9.79 18.84
C GLY A 435 16.48 -9.06 19.55
N ALA A 436 15.85 -8.08 18.90
CA ALA A 436 14.67 -7.39 19.38
C ALA A 436 13.38 -8.19 19.07
N ALA A 437 13.25 -8.72 17.85
CA ALA A 437 12.11 -9.51 17.40
C ALA A 437 12.01 -10.87 18.13
N PHE A 438 13.14 -11.49 18.50
CA PHE A 438 13.18 -12.79 19.17
C PHE A 438 13.90 -12.73 20.53
N PRO A 439 13.34 -12.03 21.54
CA PRO A 439 14.02 -11.69 22.79
C PRO A 439 14.28 -12.90 23.72
N ASP A 440 13.62 -14.03 23.48
CA ASP A 440 13.84 -15.29 24.20
C ASP A 440 15.03 -16.12 23.64
N THR A 441 15.61 -15.73 22.50
CA THR A 441 16.77 -16.41 21.90
C THR A 441 18.07 -16.11 22.65
N THR A 442 19.08 -16.97 22.45
CA THR A 442 20.43 -16.74 22.98
C THR A 442 21.43 -16.51 21.85
N ALA A 443 21.95 -15.28 21.76
CA ALA A 443 22.95 -14.88 20.77
C ALA A 443 24.38 -15.31 21.15
N ALA A 444 25.13 -15.84 20.18
CA ALA A 444 26.54 -16.20 20.30
C ALA A 444 27.32 -15.96 19.00
N ASP A 445 28.61 -15.61 19.13
CA ASP A 445 29.58 -15.59 18.03
C ASP A 445 30.02 -17.04 17.73
N ASP A 446 29.81 -17.51 16.50
CA ASP A 446 30.38 -18.75 15.96
C ASP A 446 31.06 -18.48 14.61
N ALA A 447 32.37 -18.73 14.55
CA ALA A 447 33.22 -18.55 13.36
C ALA A 447 33.27 -17.13 12.71
N GLY A 448 32.52 -16.15 13.23
CA GLY A 448 32.36 -14.80 12.69
C GLY A 448 30.90 -14.43 12.40
N ASP A 449 29.99 -15.41 12.46
CA ASP A 449 28.55 -15.24 12.32
C ASP A 449 27.91 -15.05 13.71
N THR A 450 26.78 -14.33 13.77
CA THR A 450 25.97 -14.23 14.99
C THR A 450 24.84 -15.25 14.92
N VAL A 451 24.90 -16.27 15.78
CA VAL A 451 23.91 -17.35 15.88
C VAL A 451 22.98 -17.06 17.06
N PHE A 452 21.68 -17.06 16.80
CA PHE A 452 20.60 -16.93 17.78
C PHE A 452 19.91 -18.30 17.93
N GLU A 453 20.07 -18.96 19.09
CA GLU A 453 19.40 -20.23 19.40
C GLU A 453 18.17 -19.99 20.27
N GLY A 454 16.97 -20.31 19.76
CA GLY A 454 15.70 -20.39 20.50
C GLY A 454 15.27 -21.84 20.82
N ASP A 455 14.08 -22.03 21.38
CA ASP A 455 13.54 -23.36 21.70
C ASP A 455 13.07 -24.13 20.45
N ASP A 456 12.47 -23.43 19.47
CA ASP A 456 11.84 -24.01 18.27
C ASP A 456 12.35 -23.42 16.92
N HIS A 457 13.31 -22.47 16.95
CA HIS A 457 13.93 -21.88 15.75
C HIS A 457 15.38 -21.42 16.02
N VAL A 458 16.13 -21.24 14.94
CA VAL A 458 17.50 -20.69 14.91
C VAL A 458 17.60 -19.62 13.84
N GLY A 459 18.16 -18.47 14.19
CA GLY A 459 18.59 -17.43 13.23
C GLY A 459 20.11 -17.34 13.17
N ILE A 460 20.68 -17.13 11.99
CA ILE A 460 22.11 -16.90 11.78
C ILE A 460 22.29 -15.66 10.90
N VAL A 461 22.98 -14.64 11.44
CA VAL A 461 23.40 -13.46 10.67
C VAL A 461 24.86 -13.62 10.30
N SER A 462 25.14 -13.72 9.00
CA SER A 462 26.50 -13.75 8.42
C SER A 462 26.73 -12.49 7.59
N CYS A 463 27.94 -11.92 7.67
CA CYS A 463 28.26 -10.64 7.03
C CYS A 463 29.63 -10.73 6.33
N ALA A 464 29.64 -10.65 5.00
CA ALA A 464 30.83 -10.87 4.19
C ALA A 464 30.79 -10.08 2.87
N ASP A 465 31.96 -9.57 2.45
CA ASP A 465 32.21 -8.95 1.14
C ASP A 465 31.23 -7.82 0.68
N GLY A 466 30.45 -7.24 1.60
CA GLY A 466 29.45 -6.19 1.33
C GLY A 466 28.00 -6.68 1.36
N GLU A 467 27.77 -7.94 1.71
CA GLU A 467 26.45 -8.55 1.89
C GLU A 467 26.21 -8.93 3.37
N VAL A 468 24.94 -8.90 3.77
CA VAL A 468 24.42 -9.36 5.06
C VAL A 468 23.36 -10.42 4.78
N ALA A 469 23.56 -11.64 5.26
CA ALA A 469 22.65 -12.76 5.08
C ALA A 469 22.07 -13.22 6.42
N LEU A 470 20.75 -13.24 6.53
CA LEU A 470 19.97 -13.78 7.66
C LEU A 470 19.33 -15.11 7.24
N GLY A 471 19.86 -16.22 7.77
CA GLY A 471 19.31 -17.56 7.57
C GLY A 471 18.50 -18.01 8.79
N ILE A 472 17.24 -18.41 8.60
CA ILE A 472 16.32 -18.82 9.66
C ILE A 472 15.81 -20.23 9.37
N ALA A 473 15.91 -21.15 10.34
CA ALA A 473 15.46 -22.54 10.18
C ALA A 473 15.17 -23.22 11.54
N PRO A 474 14.63 -24.46 11.57
CA PRO A 474 14.38 -25.19 12.82
C PRO A 474 15.65 -25.61 13.58
N ASP A 475 16.80 -25.65 12.90
CA ASP A 475 18.08 -26.06 13.49
C ASP A 475 19.30 -25.37 12.84
N VAL A 476 20.43 -25.36 13.55
CA VAL A 476 21.66 -24.65 13.18
C VAL A 476 22.35 -25.22 11.93
N ASP A 477 22.20 -26.51 11.61
CA ASP A 477 22.79 -27.08 10.40
C ASP A 477 21.94 -26.65 9.18
N THR A 478 20.61 -26.70 9.28
CA THR A 478 19.70 -26.21 8.23
C THR A 478 19.83 -24.68 8.03
N ALA A 479 19.92 -23.90 9.12
CA ALA A 479 20.09 -22.44 9.05
C ALA A 479 21.41 -22.01 8.37
N ARG A 480 22.43 -22.88 8.36
CA ARG A 480 23.66 -22.64 7.57
C ARG A 480 23.55 -23.09 6.11
N GLU A 481 22.65 -24.02 5.77
CA GLU A 481 22.44 -24.44 4.37
C GLU A 481 21.60 -23.44 3.55
N VAL A 482 20.94 -22.47 4.20
CA VAL A 482 20.22 -21.35 3.55
C VAL A 482 21.05 -20.07 3.39
N LEU A 483 22.30 -20.06 3.84
CA LEU A 483 23.24 -18.95 3.62
C LEU A 483 24.05 -19.16 2.31
N PRO A 484 24.57 -18.09 1.66
CA PRO A 484 25.35 -18.18 0.41
C PRO A 484 26.67 -18.98 0.44
#